data_AF-A0A7G9YQX1-F1
#
_entry.id   AF-A0A7G9YQX1-F1
#
_cell.length_a   1.000
_cell.length_b   1.000
_cell.length_c   1.000
_cell.angle_alpha   90.00
_cell.angle_beta   90.00
_cell.angle_gamma   90.00
#
_symmetry.space_group_name_H-M   'P 1'
#
loop_
_entity.id
_entity.type
_entity.pdbx_description
1 polymer ?
#
loop_
_entity_poly.entity_id
_entity_poly.type
_entity_poly.pdbx_seq_one_letter_code
_entity_poly.pdbx_strand_id
1 'polypeptide(L)'
;MIRNEEGQWIILAGFAISIALAALIVLLNLSFMAGLQSSQAEIDFPMYELRELYDETHREMNTAAIQKNETDVINDTMMNFGNLLSQLYRYHGQLVTVSVNTTTNYSEIEYLNTTTVTVALAFDDGVTKYTENLNSTSTTT
;
A
#
# COMPACT_ATOMS: atom_id res chain seq x y z
N MET A 1 -57.56 19.01 -47.61
CA MET A 1 -56.54 19.15 -46.56
C MET A 1 -55.41 18.19 -46.90
N ILE A 2 -54.34 18.69 -47.50
CA ILE A 2 -53.13 17.89 -47.75
C ILE A 2 -52.51 17.65 -46.37
N ARG A 3 -52.46 16.38 -45.97
CA ARG A 3 -52.05 15.94 -44.65
C ARG A 3 -50.55 16.20 -44.51
N ASN A 4 -50.17 17.04 -43.55
CA ASN A 4 -48.80 17.51 -43.32
C ASN A 4 -47.94 16.43 -42.61
N GLU A 5 -48.16 15.15 -42.96
CA GLU A 5 -47.65 13.99 -42.26
C GLU A 5 -46.14 13.83 -42.46
N GLU A 6 -45.63 14.12 -43.66
CA GLU A 6 -44.20 14.03 -43.98
C GLU A 6 -43.36 15.02 -43.17
N GLY A 7 -43.85 16.26 -42.98
CA GLY A 7 -43.19 17.25 -42.12
C GLY A 7 -43.22 16.87 -40.64
N GLN A 8 -44.24 16.15 -40.19
CA GLN A 8 -44.35 15.70 -38.81
C GLN A 8 -43.34 14.58 -38.49
N TRP A 9 -43.10 13.67 -39.45
CA TRP A 9 -42.07 12.63 -39.34
C TRP A 9 -40.66 13.22 -39.24
N ILE A 10 -40.37 14.30 -39.99
CA ILE A 10 -39.03 14.92 -39.95
C ILE A 10 -38.77 15.65 -38.63
N ILE A 11 -39.80 16.29 -38.06
CA ILE A 11 -39.73 16.92 -36.74
C ILE A 11 -39.55 15.85 -35.66
N LEU A 12 -40.26 14.73 -35.77
CA LEU A 12 -40.14 13.61 -34.84
C LEU A 12 -38.75 12.97 -34.89
N ALA A 13 -38.17 12.80 -36.09
CA ALA A 13 -36.81 12.30 -36.26
C ALA A 13 -35.77 13.25 -35.66
N GLY A 14 -35.90 14.56 -35.89
CA GLY A 14 -35.00 15.57 -35.31
C GLY A 14 -35.07 15.61 -33.78
N PHE A 15 -36.26 15.42 -33.21
CA PHE A 15 -36.46 15.33 -31.77
C PHE A 15 -35.80 14.07 -31.18
N ALA A 16 -35.98 12.91 -31.83
CA ALA A 16 -35.35 11.66 -31.40
C ALA A 16 -33.82 11.74 -31.43
N ILE A 17 -33.25 12.33 -32.49
CA ILE A 17 -31.80 12.54 -32.62
C ILE A 17 -31.30 13.47 -31.51
N SER A 18 -32.04 14.55 -31.20
CA SER A 18 -31.64 15.50 -30.15
C SER A 18 -31.61 14.86 -28.76
N ILE A 19 -32.60 14.02 -28.43
CA ILE A 19 -32.63 13.28 -27.16
C ILE A 19 -31.47 12.28 -27.10
N ALA A 20 -31.24 11.53 -28.18
CA ALA A 20 -30.13 10.57 -28.23
C ALA A 20 -28.78 11.26 -28.04
N LEU A 21 -28.59 12.43 -28.65
CA LEU A 21 -27.36 13.22 -28.53
C LEU A 21 -27.18 13.77 -27.11
N ALA A 22 -28.24 14.29 -26.50
CA ALA A 22 -28.21 14.77 -25.12
C ALA A 22 -27.86 13.64 -24.13
N ALA A 23 -28.47 12.47 -24.30
CA ALA A 23 -28.15 11.29 -23.50
C ALA A 23 -26.68 10.85 -23.69
N LEU A 24 -26.18 10.90 -24.92
CA LEU A 24 -24.79 10.53 -25.23
C LEU A 24 -23.78 11.47 -24.57
N ILE A 25 -24.06 12.78 -24.54
CA ILE A 25 -23.21 13.76 -23.83
C ILE A 25 -23.18 13.48 -22.33
N VAL A 26 -24.32 13.16 -21.72
CA VAL A 26 -24.39 12.81 -20.29
C VAL A 26 -23.61 11.54 -20.00
N LEU A 27 -23.77 10.50 -20.82
CA LEU A 27 -23.04 9.24 -20.67
C LEU A 27 -21.53 9.41 -20.85
N LEU A 28 -21.10 10.23 -21.82
CA LEU A 28 -19.69 10.55 -22.00
C LEU A 28 -19.10 11.26 -20.77
N ASN A 29 -19.81 12.26 -20.25
CA ASN A 29 -19.37 12.98 -19.05
C ASN A 29 -19.25 12.04 -17.84
N LEU A 30 -20.23 11.15 -17.66
CA LEU A 30 -20.19 10.13 -16.62
C LEU A 30 -19.01 9.15 -16.80
N SER A 31 -18.73 8.75 -18.05
CA SER A 31 -17.66 7.82 -18.38
C SER A 31 -16.27 8.42 -18.14
N PHE A 32 -16.08 9.70 -18.47
CA PHE A 32 -14.84 10.41 -18.15
C PHE A 32 -14.65 10.55 -16.64
N MET A 33 -15.70 10.88 -15.90
CA MET A 33 -15.62 11.04 -14.44
C MET A 33 -15.34 9.69 -13.75
N ALA A 34 -16.01 8.62 -14.17
CA ALA A 34 -15.77 7.26 -13.66
C ALA A 34 -14.38 6.73 -14.03
N GLY A 35 -13.91 7.00 -15.26
CA GLY A 35 -12.56 6.63 -15.70
C GLY A 35 -11.47 7.34 -14.91
N LEU A 36 -11.63 8.63 -14.64
CA LEU A 36 -10.71 9.40 -13.80
C LEU A 36 -10.70 8.90 -12.34
N GLN A 37 -11.85 8.55 -11.78
CA GLN A 37 -11.95 8.02 -10.42
C GLN A 37 -11.31 6.63 -10.30
N SER A 38 -11.52 5.75 -11.29
CA SER A 38 -10.91 4.41 -11.32
C SER A 38 -9.39 4.48 -11.47
N SER A 39 -8.88 5.38 -12.31
CA SER A 39 -7.43 5.54 -12.50
C SER A 39 -6.74 6.15 -11.29
N GLN A 40 -7.39 7.06 -10.56
CA GLN A 40 -6.85 7.61 -9.31
C GLN A 40 -6.83 6.54 -8.21
N ALA A 41 -7.87 5.72 -8.09
CA ALA A 41 -7.90 4.63 -7.11
C ALA A 41 -6.81 3.57 -7.31
N GLU A 42 -6.32 3.37 -8.53
CA GLU A 42 -5.21 2.46 -8.82
C GLU A 42 -3.82 3.08 -8.57
N ILE A 43 -3.68 4.40 -8.74
CA ILE A 43 -2.45 5.14 -8.40
C ILE A 43 -2.34 5.37 -6.89
N ASP A 44 -3.46 5.62 -6.21
CA ASP A 44 -3.54 5.77 -4.75
C ASP A 44 -3.48 4.44 -4.01
N PHE A 45 -3.26 3.32 -4.71
CA PHE A 45 -3.05 2.05 -4.02
C PHE A 45 -1.75 2.18 -3.23
N PRO A 46 -1.77 2.01 -1.88
CA PRO A 46 -0.60 2.23 -1.02
C PRO A 46 0.51 1.19 -1.24
N MET A 47 0.46 0.41 -2.32
CA MET A 47 1.44 -0.61 -2.69
C MET A 47 2.86 -0.06 -2.75
N TYR A 48 3.05 1.17 -3.24
CA TYR A 48 4.37 1.78 -3.30
C TYR A 48 4.91 2.09 -1.90
N GLU A 49 4.11 2.76 -1.07
CA GLU A 49 4.48 3.12 0.31
C GLU A 49 4.70 1.88 1.18
N LEU A 50 3.84 0.87 1.05
CA LEU A 50 3.97 -0.42 1.73
C LEU A 50 5.24 -1.16 1.31
N ARG A 51 5.57 -1.15 0.01
CA ARG A 51 6.78 -1.80 -0.50
C ARG A 51 8.04 -1.08 -0.05
N GLU A 52 8.05 0.26 -0.07
CA GLU A 52 9.18 1.04 0.43
C GLU A 52 9.37 0.83 1.94
N LEU A 53 8.29 0.85 2.72
CA LEU A 53 8.32 0.56 4.15
C LEU A 53 8.86 -0.85 4.43
N TYR A 54 8.45 -1.83 3.64
CA TYR A 54 8.96 -3.20 3.71
C TYR A 54 10.46 -3.25 3.39
N ASP A 55 10.89 -2.69 2.26
CA ASP A 55 12.28 -2.73 1.81
C ASP A 55 13.22 -2.04 2.81
N GLU A 56 12.80 -0.90 3.35
CA GLU A 56 13.54 -0.14 4.36
C GLU A 56 13.67 -0.95 5.66
N THR A 57 12.56 -1.50 6.16
CA THR A 57 12.54 -2.31 7.40
C THR A 57 13.39 -3.56 7.24
N HIS A 58 13.31 -4.23 6.09
CA HIS A 58 14.09 -5.42 5.80
C HIS A 58 15.60 -5.11 5.74
N ARG A 59 15.98 -4.00 5.09
CA ARG A 59 17.37 -3.56 4.98
C ARG A 59 17.97 -3.22 6.34
N GLU A 60 17.25 -2.46 7.16
CA GLU A 60 17.70 -2.09 8.49
C GLU A 60 17.78 -3.30 9.42
N MET A 61 16.80 -4.21 9.38
CA MET A 61 16.84 -5.47 10.13
C MET A 61 18.08 -6.29 9.76
N ASN A 62 18.36 -6.47 8.47
CA ASN A 62 19.52 -7.25 8.03
C ASN A 62 20.84 -6.58 8.47
N THR A 63 20.90 -5.25 8.41
CA THR A 63 22.06 -4.48 8.86
C THR A 63 22.28 -4.65 10.37
N ALA A 64 21.21 -4.60 11.17
CA ALA A 64 21.27 -4.82 12.62
C ALA A 64 21.70 -6.26 12.98
N ALA A 65 21.20 -7.27 12.25
CA ALA A 65 21.56 -8.67 12.46
C ALA A 65 23.03 -8.98 12.15
N ILE A 66 23.63 -8.27 11.17
CA ILE A 66 25.04 -8.48 10.76
C ILE A 66 26.01 -7.71 11.66
N GLN A 67 25.71 -6.45 11.99
CA GLN A 67 26.67 -5.57 12.68
C GLN A 67 26.69 -5.75 14.20
N LYS A 68 25.63 -6.27 14.79
CA LYS A 68 25.47 -6.36 16.25
C LYS A 68 25.26 -7.81 16.64
N ASN A 69 25.99 -8.27 17.65
CA ASN A 69 25.87 -9.66 18.15
C ASN A 69 25.08 -9.76 19.46
N GLU A 70 24.65 -8.62 20.01
CA GLU A 70 23.94 -8.53 21.28
C GLU A 70 22.45 -8.30 21.04
N THR A 71 21.63 -9.24 21.54
CA THR A 71 20.17 -9.26 21.43
C THR A 71 19.53 -7.94 21.87
N ASP A 72 19.97 -7.40 23.01
CA ASP A 72 19.43 -6.17 23.59
C ASP A 72 19.71 -4.96 22.69
N VAL A 73 20.93 -4.86 22.15
CA VAL A 73 21.32 -3.74 21.28
C VAL A 73 20.57 -3.80 19.94
N ILE A 74 20.36 -4.99 19.38
CA ILE A 74 19.56 -5.17 18.17
C ILE A 74 18.12 -4.73 18.44
N ASN A 75 17.54 -5.20 19.54
CA ASN A 75 16.17 -4.89 19.91
C ASN A 75 15.97 -3.38 20.12
N ASP A 76 16.84 -2.73 20.88
CA ASP A 76 16.78 -1.28 21.12
C ASP A 76 16.93 -0.48 19.82
N THR A 77 17.82 -0.91 18.92
CA THR A 77 18.05 -0.22 17.64
C THR A 77 16.81 -0.30 16.75
N MET A 78 16.24 -1.50 16.60
CA MET A 78 15.06 -1.71 15.76
C MET A 78 13.79 -1.10 16.38
N MET A 79 13.67 -1.09 17.71
CA MET A 79 12.60 -0.38 18.41
C MET A 79 12.69 1.13 18.22
N ASN A 80 13.91 1.71 18.24
CA ASN A 80 14.10 3.12 17.94
C ASN A 80 13.73 3.45 16.48
N PHE A 81 14.19 2.65 15.53
CA PHE A 81 13.79 2.75 14.13
C PHE A 81 12.27 2.69 13.96
N GLY A 82 11.62 1.72 14.60
CA GLY A 82 10.17 1.58 14.63
C GLY A 82 9.44 2.80 15.19
N ASN A 83 9.95 3.39 16.28
CA ASN A 83 9.39 4.60 16.87
C ASN A 83 9.51 5.81 15.92
N LEU A 84 10.64 5.96 15.22
CA LEU A 84 10.84 7.03 14.24
C LEU A 84 9.91 6.87 13.03
N LEU A 85 9.80 5.66 12.49
CA LEU A 85 8.85 5.34 11.42
C LEU A 85 7.41 5.61 11.86
N SER A 86 7.02 5.15 13.05
CA SER A 86 5.66 5.37 13.55
C SER A 86 5.32 6.86 13.65
N GLN A 87 6.28 7.70 14.05
CA GLN A 87 6.09 9.16 14.11
C GLN A 87 5.96 9.76 12.72
N LEU A 88 6.84 9.39 11.79
CA LEU A 88 6.82 9.89 10.41
C LEU A 88 5.47 9.60 9.73
N TYR A 89 5.01 8.35 9.78
CA TYR A 89 3.76 7.93 9.15
C TYR A 89 2.52 8.50 9.85
N ARG A 90 2.59 8.73 11.18
CA ARG A 90 1.50 9.41 11.91
C ARG A 90 1.27 10.84 11.48
N TYR A 91 2.31 11.57 11.03
CA TYR A 91 2.11 12.90 10.43
C TYR A 91 1.26 12.85 9.17
N HIS A 92 1.23 11.72 8.47
CA HIS A 92 0.46 11.51 7.25
C HIS A 92 -0.92 10.86 7.53
N GLY A 93 -1.29 10.67 8.80
CA GLY A 93 -2.54 10.02 9.19
C GLY A 93 -2.48 8.48 9.15
N GLN A 94 -1.31 7.91 8.94
CA GLN A 94 -1.08 6.47 8.85
C GLN A 94 -0.48 5.93 10.16
N LEU A 95 -0.91 4.75 10.58
CA LEU A 95 -0.41 4.09 11.79
C LEU A 95 0.53 2.95 11.38
N VAL A 96 1.81 3.11 11.70
CA VAL A 96 2.82 2.06 11.53
C VAL A 96 3.28 1.60 12.89
N THR A 97 3.22 0.29 13.14
CA THR A 97 3.74 -0.34 14.34
C THR A 97 4.80 -1.36 13.95
N VAL A 98 5.97 -1.23 14.57
CA VAL A 98 7.08 -2.18 14.40
C VAL A 98 7.32 -2.84 15.74
N SER A 99 7.24 -4.16 15.77
CA SER A 99 7.57 -4.97 16.95
C SER A 99 8.74 -5.89 16.61
N VAL A 100 9.68 -6.02 17.54
CA VAL A 100 10.95 -6.71 17.29
C VAL A 100 11.12 -7.79 18.33
N ASN A 101 11.57 -8.97 17.90
CA ASN A 101 11.97 -10.05 18.77
C ASN A 101 13.28 -10.63 18.24
N THR A 102 14.33 -10.58 19.05
CA THR A 102 15.64 -11.13 18.70
C THR A 102 15.91 -12.35 19.56
N THR A 103 16.40 -13.42 18.95
CA THR A 103 16.75 -14.66 19.65
C THR A 103 18.13 -15.11 19.18
N THR A 104 19.04 -15.37 20.13
CA THR A 104 20.36 -15.92 19.84
C THR A 104 20.45 -17.34 20.37
N ASN A 105 20.76 -18.29 19.50
CA ASN A 105 20.94 -19.70 19.83
C ASN A 105 22.39 -20.10 19.60
N TYR A 106 22.99 -20.76 20.59
CA TYR A 106 24.33 -21.35 20.48
C TYR A 106 24.25 -22.83 20.11
N SER A 107 25.01 -23.24 19.11
CA SER A 107 25.21 -24.65 18.74
C SER A 107 26.53 -25.15 19.31
N GLU A 108 26.47 -26.04 20.31
CA GLU A 108 27.67 -26.67 20.90
C GLU A 108 28.40 -27.60 19.92
N ILE A 109 27.70 -28.12 18.91
CA ILE A 109 28.26 -29.06 17.93
C ILE A 109 29.07 -28.31 16.87
N GLU A 110 28.55 -27.17 16.42
CA GLU A 110 29.17 -26.38 15.35
C GLU A 110 30.01 -25.21 15.89
N TYR A 111 29.95 -24.95 17.19
CA TYR A 111 30.52 -23.77 17.86
C TYR A 111 30.08 -22.47 17.20
N LEU A 112 28.80 -22.38 16.82
CA LEU A 112 28.22 -21.23 16.12
C LEU A 112 27.18 -20.54 16.99
N ASN A 113 27.19 -19.21 16.97
CA ASN A 113 26.12 -18.36 17.49
C ASN A 113 25.21 -17.93 16.33
N THR A 114 23.97 -18.38 16.33
CA THR A 114 22.94 -17.97 15.36
C THR A 114 22.00 -16.97 16.00
N THR A 115 22.06 -15.72 15.55
CA THR A 115 21.16 -14.65 15.95
C THR A 115 20.06 -14.50 14.90
N THR A 116 18.81 -14.69 15.32
CA THR A 116 17.60 -14.52 14.52
C THR A 116 16.87 -13.27 14.97
N VAL A 117 16.66 -12.32 14.07
CA VAL A 117 15.87 -11.12 14.27
C VAL A 117 14.53 -11.30 13.57
N THR A 118 13.44 -11.21 14.32
CA THR A 118 12.08 -11.25 13.79
C THR A 118 11.45 -9.88 13.99
N VAL A 119 10.92 -9.29 12.91
CA VAL A 119 10.24 -7.99 12.94
C VAL A 119 8.82 -8.18 12.46
N ALA A 120 7.84 -7.81 13.29
CA ALA A 120 6.44 -7.71 12.91
C ALA A 120 6.11 -6.26 12.55
N LEU A 121 5.76 -6.03 11.29
CA LEU A 121 5.35 -4.74 10.75
C LEU A 121 3.83 -4.74 10.60
N ALA A 122 3.16 -3.75 11.17
CA ALA A 122 1.74 -3.51 10.96
C ALA A 122 1.51 -2.10 10.44
N PHE A 123 0.71 -1.97 9.39
CA PHE A 123 0.31 -0.71 8.77
C PHE A 123 -1.22 -0.61 8.75
N ASP A 124 -1.74 0.57 9.09
CA ASP A 124 -3.16 0.90 9.05
C ASP A 124 -3.34 2.38 8.68
N ASP A 125 -3.95 2.66 7.53
CA ASP A 125 -4.28 4.02 7.05
C ASP A 125 -5.78 4.36 7.25
N GLY A 126 -6.54 3.49 7.93
CA GLY A 126 -7.99 3.60 8.12
C GLY A 126 -8.83 2.99 7.00
N VAL A 127 -8.24 2.63 5.86
CA VAL A 127 -8.91 1.98 4.71
C VAL A 127 -8.31 0.59 4.47
N THR A 128 -6.98 0.51 4.48
CA THR A 128 -6.13 -0.66 4.22
C THR A 128 -5.42 -1.07 5.50
N LYS A 129 -5.44 -2.38 5.79
CA LYS A 129 -4.68 -2.96 6.89
C LYS A 129 -3.73 -4.00 6.34
N TYR A 130 -2.47 -3.91 6.75
CA TYR A 130 -1.42 -4.82 6.33
C TYR A 130 -0.60 -5.25 7.54
N THR A 131 -0.25 -6.53 7.60
CA THR A 131 0.61 -7.07 8.66
C THR A 131 1.53 -8.10 8.06
N GLU A 132 2.81 -7.98 8.35
CA GLU A 132 3.85 -8.85 7.83
C GLU A 132 4.89 -9.16 8.89
N ASN A 133 5.43 -10.38 8.81
CA ASN A 133 6.51 -10.84 9.68
C ASN A 133 7.76 -11.07 8.84
N LEU A 134 8.77 -10.29 9.13
CA LEU A 134 10.10 -10.34 8.54
C LEU A 134 11.03 -11.14 9.44
N ASN A 135 11.93 -11.92 8.85
CA ASN A 135 12.97 -12.62 9.58
C ASN A 135 14.35 -12.39 8.92
N SER A 136 15.39 -12.26 9.75
CA SER A 136 16.78 -12.26 9.33
C SER A 136 17.60 -13.11 10.29
N THR A 137 18.52 -13.90 9.75
CA THR A 137 19.40 -14.79 10.52
C THR A 137 20.85 -14.49 10.19
N SER A 138 21.66 -14.27 11.23
CA SER A 138 23.10 -14.07 11.15
C SER A 138 23.81 -15.14 11.98
N THR A 139 24.89 -15.70 11.44
CA THR A 139 25.65 -16.76 12.09
C THR A 139 27.09 -16.30 12.28
N THR A 140 27.58 -16.38 13.52
CA THR A 140 28.95 -16.01 13.90
C THR A 140 29.67 -17.22 14.50
N THR A 141 30.98 -17.33 14.24
CA THR A 141 31.88 -18.39 14.74
C THR A 141 32.67 -17.90 15.94
#